data_AF-A0AAW2E7Z5-F1
#
_entry.id   AF-A0AAW2E7Z5-F1
#
_cell.length_a   1.000
_cell.length_b   1.000
_cell.length_c   1.000
_cell.angle_alpha   90.00
_cell.angle_beta   90.00
_cell.angle_gamma   90.00
#
_symmetry.space_group_name_H-M   'P 1'
#
loop_
_entity.id
_entity.type
_entity.pdbx_description
1 polymer ?
#
loop_
_entity_poly.entity_id
_entity_poly.type
_entity_poly.pdbx_seq_one_letter_code
_entity_poly.pdbx_strand_id
1 'polypeptide(L)'
;MPGRIGKINNVEKFDSQFFDISTTEAHIMDPAARMLFEHTYEALIDAGINPKELWNTRTSVITAIFISETRGHMLFDAQLSQLPMIKNHMPVANVISHWLGVTGPSHNIDTACSSSNYAIVKAYELIRAGDCDTAIVASCNLCFHPRIQYQFYQLGIYLLYFNTFLFIILFYDETGNVFINFF
;
A
#
# COMPACT_ATOMS: atom_id res chain seq x y z
N MET A 1 17.05 18.95 14.86
CA MET A 1 16.08 18.30 13.94
C MET A 1 16.36 18.82 12.53
N PRO A 2 16.39 17.98 11.49
CA PRO A 2 16.63 18.44 10.12
C PRO A 2 15.59 19.48 9.70
N GLY A 3 16.01 20.56 9.03
CA GLY A 3 15.17 21.72 8.71
C GLY A 3 14.32 21.60 7.45
N ARG A 4 14.34 20.44 6.75
CA ARG A 4 13.63 20.20 5.49
C ARG A 4 12.97 18.83 5.52
N ILE A 5 11.72 18.77 5.06
CA ILE A 5 10.95 17.54 4.88
C ILE A 5 10.19 17.62 3.54
N GLY A 6 10.08 16.49 2.84
CA GLY A 6 9.15 16.35 1.72
C GLY A 6 7.73 16.27 2.28
N LYS A 7 6.79 17.04 1.71
CA LYS A 7 5.38 17.01 2.11
C LYS A 7 4.54 16.58 0.92
N ILE A 8 3.57 15.72 1.18
CA ILE A 8 2.46 15.48 0.27
C ILE A 8 1.33 16.40 0.68
N ASN A 9 0.64 16.94 -0.31
CA ASN A 9 -0.57 17.74 -0.09
C ASN A 9 -1.79 16.83 -0.04
N ASN A 10 -2.83 17.26 0.67
CA ASN A 10 -4.13 16.58 0.68
C ASN A 10 -4.13 15.13 1.22
N VAL A 11 -3.19 14.76 2.11
CA VAL A 11 -3.14 13.41 2.74
C VAL A 11 -4.38 13.07 3.56
N GLU A 12 -5.21 14.06 3.87
CA GLU A 12 -6.49 13.92 4.55
C GLU A 12 -7.63 13.46 3.62
N LYS A 13 -7.51 13.65 2.30
CA LYS A 13 -8.57 13.32 1.32
C LYS A 13 -8.58 11.83 1.01
N PHE A 14 -9.79 11.30 0.81
CA PHE A 14 -10.02 9.94 0.35
C PHE A 14 -11.46 9.76 -0.12
N ASP A 15 -11.69 9.23 -1.32
CA ASP A 15 -13.04 8.88 -1.80
C ASP A 15 -13.49 7.52 -1.29
N SER A 16 -13.92 7.44 -0.03
CA SER A 16 -14.25 6.16 0.59
C SER A 16 -15.43 5.44 -0.06
N GLN A 17 -16.40 6.19 -0.61
CA GLN A 17 -17.58 5.61 -1.24
C GLN A 17 -17.22 4.87 -2.53
N PHE A 18 -16.28 5.40 -3.31
CA PHE A 18 -15.79 4.74 -4.51
C PHE A 18 -15.12 3.39 -4.23
N PHE A 19 -14.48 3.25 -3.06
CA PHE A 19 -13.78 2.02 -2.64
C PHE A 19 -14.62 1.08 -1.78
N ASP A 20 -15.94 1.32 -1.65
CA ASP A 20 -16.84 0.56 -0.77
C ASP A 20 -16.39 0.53 0.71
N ILE A 21 -15.74 1.60 1.17
CA ILE A 21 -15.29 1.77 2.56
C ILE A 21 -16.22 2.73 3.30
N SER A 22 -16.69 2.33 4.48
CA SER A 22 -17.54 3.20 5.29
C SER A 22 -16.79 4.45 5.74
N THR A 23 -17.49 5.57 5.94
CA THR A 23 -16.87 6.82 6.40
C THR A 23 -16.17 6.65 7.75
N THR A 24 -16.74 5.86 8.65
CA THR A 24 -16.14 5.53 9.95
C THR A 24 -14.82 4.77 9.79
N GLU A 25 -14.77 3.77 8.90
CA GLU A 25 -13.53 3.04 8.62
C GLU A 25 -12.49 3.94 7.94
N ALA A 26 -12.91 4.73 6.96
CA ALA A 26 -12.05 5.69 6.27
C ALA A 26 -11.39 6.69 7.23
N HIS A 27 -12.12 7.17 8.25
CA HIS A 27 -11.57 8.08 9.25
C HIS A 27 -10.48 7.47 10.13
N ILE A 28 -10.52 6.15 10.33
CA ILE A 28 -9.53 5.43 11.15
C ILE A 28 -8.47 4.70 10.30
N MET A 29 -8.54 4.81 8.97
CA MET A 29 -7.51 4.28 8.08
C MET A 29 -6.25 5.13 8.13
N ASP A 30 -5.11 4.44 8.10
CA ASP A 30 -3.82 5.08 7.89
C ASP A 30 -3.85 5.85 6.55
N PRO A 31 -3.44 7.15 6.52
CA PRO A 31 -3.35 7.91 5.28
C PRO A 31 -2.54 7.19 4.20
N ALA A 32 -1.48 6.46 4.57
CA ALA A 32 -0.67 5.71 3.62
C ALA A 32 -1.50 4.64 2.92
N ALA A 33 -2.36 3.94 3.67
CA ALA A 33 -3.26 2.94 3.12
C ALA A 33 -4.33 3.56 2.22
N ARG A 34 -4.94 4.69 2.61
CA ARG A 34 -5.93 5.41 1.77
C ARG A 34 -5.34 5.81 0.42
N MET A 35 -4.12 6.35 0.44
CA MET A 35 -3.42 6.70 -0.79
C MET A 35 -3.16 5.48 -1.68
N LEU A 36 -2.86 4.30 -1.11
CA LEU A 36 -2.67 3.10 -1.92
C LEU A 36 -3.92 2.72 -2.73
N PHE A 37 -5.13 2.93 -2.20
CA PHE A 37 -6.35 2.66 -2.97
C PHE A 37 -6.47 3.57 -4.20
N GLU A 38 -6.33 4.89 -4.00
CA GLU A 38 -6.42 5.88 -5.08
C GLU A 38 -5.34 5.67 -6.13
N HIS A 39 -4.09 5.50 -5.71
CA HIS A 39 -2.98 5.31 -6.64
C HIS A 39 -3.04 3.94 -7.33
N THR A 40 -3.65 2.93 -6.70
CA THR A 40 -3.95 1.66 -7.38
C THR A 40 -4.90 1.87 -8.54
N TYR A 41 -5.98 2.61 -8.31
CA TYR A 41 -6.93 2.90 -9.37
C TYR A 41 -6.30 3.76 -10.48
N GLU A 42 -5.62 4.84 -10.12
CA GLU A 42 -4.98 5.75 -11.08
C GLU A 42 -3.96 5.04 -11.97
N ALA A 43 -3.12 4.18 -11.39
CA ALA A 43 -2.11 3.44 -12.16
C ALA A 43 -2.72 2.37 -13.06
N LEU A 44 -3.83 1.73 -12.66
CA LEU A 44 -4.57 0.84 -13.56
C LEU A 44 -5.08 1.61 -14.78
N ILE A 45 -5.65 2.79 -14.57
CA ILE A 45 -6.15 3.65 -15.64
C ILE A 45 -5.00 4.16 -16.53
N ASP A 46 -3.87 4.58 -15.96
CA ASP A 46 -2.69 5.03 -16.70
C ASP A 46 -2.09 3.90 -17.56
N ALA A 47 -2.14 2.66 -17.06
CA ALA A 47 -1.79 1.45 -17.81
C ALA A 47 -2.81 1.09 -18.92
N GLY A 48 -3.92 1.82 -19.03
CA GLY A 48 -5.01 1.54 -19.97
C GLY A 48 -5.84 0.31 -19.58
N ILE A 49 -5.77 -0.14 -18.33
CA ILE A 49 -6.53 -1.28 -17.81
C ILE A 49 -7.81 -0.77 -17.16
N ASN A 50 -8.96 -1.32 -17.56
CA ASN A 50 -10.18 -1.10 -16.80
C ASN A 50 -10.19 -2.05 -15.58
N PRO A 51 -10.29 -1.56 -14.33
CA PRO A 51 -10.30 -2.43 -13.14
C PRO A 51 -11.35 -3.54 -13.19
N LYS A 52 -12.47 -3.34 -13.89
CA LYS A 52 -13.51 -4.37 -14.09
C LYS A 52 -13.03 -5.58 -14.89
N GLU A 53 -12.02 -5.42 -15.73
CA GLU A 53 -11.42 -6.50 -16.51
C GLU A 53 -10.57 -7.43 -15.62
N LEU A 54 -10.14 -6.96 -14.45
CA LEU A 54 -9.41 -7.77 -13.47
C LEU A 54 -10.33 -8.65 -12.63
N TRP A 55 -11.65 -8.45 -12.69
CA TRP A 55 -12.59 -9.23 -11.90
C TRP A 55 -12.44 -10.73 -12.17
N ASN A 56 -12.30 -11.51 -11.10
CA ASN A 56 -12.10 -12.95 -11.11
C ASN A 56 -10.84 -13.44 -11.84
N THR A 57 -9.91 -12.54 -12.17
CA THR A 57 -8.59 -12.91 -12.70
C THR A 57 -7.65 -13.36 -11.58
N ARG A 58 -6.64 -14.16 -11.93
CA ARG A 58 -5.55 -14.54 -11.03
C ARG A 58 -4.55 -13.39 -10.88
N THR A 59 -5.04 -12.22 -10.50
CA THR A 59 -4.19 -11.05 -10.23
C THR A 59 -3.82 -11.04 -8.75
N SER A 60 -2.53 -11.01 -8.45
CA SER A 60 -2.03 -10.82 -7.09
C SER A 60 -1.99 -9.35 -6.71
N VAL A 61 -2.20 -9.04 -5.43
CA VAL A 61 -2.00 -7.70 -4.87
C VAL A 61 -0.99 -7.79 -3.73
N ILE A 62 0.05 -6.97 -3.82
CA ILE A 62 1.14 -6.95 -2.85
C ILE A 62 1.31 -5.52 -2.40
N THR A 63 1.06 -5.27 -1.12
CA THR A 63 1.26 -3.95 -0.51
C THR A 63 2.51 -3.95 0.35
N ALA A 64 3.20 -2.81 0.39
CA ALA A 64 4.39 -2.62 1.20
C ALA A 64 4.33 -1.30 1.96
N ILE A 65 4.02 -1.37 3.26
CA ILE A 65 3.97 -0.23 4.19
C ILE A 65 4.77 -0.66 5.43
N PHE A 66 5.76 0.15 5.81
CA PHE A 66 6.58 -0.09 7.02
C PHE A 66 6.15 0.83 8.17
N ILE A 67 5.83 2.09 7.87
CA ILE A 67 5.42 3.05 8.89
C ILE A 67 3.90 3.16 8.91
N SER A 68 3.28 2.77 10.02
CA SER A 68 1.86 3.06 10.31
C SER A 68 1.72 3.84 11.62
N GLU A 69 1.51 5.15 11.51
CA GLU A 69 1.41 6.05 12.66
C GLU A 69 0.00 6.06 13.27
N THR A 70 -1.00 5.91 12.42
CA THR A 70 -2.43 6.01 12.78
C THR A 70 -2.85 4.93 13.77
N ARG A 71 -2.35 3.71 13.58
CA ARG A 71 -2.54 2.59 14.53
C ARG A 71 -1.90 2.88 15.88
N GLY A 72 -0.65 3.37 15.88
CA GLY A 72 0.10 3.64 17.12
C GLY A 72 -0.64 4.61 18.04
N HIS A 73 -1.28 5.64 17.50
CA HIS A 73 -2.10 6.57 18.27
C HIS A 73 -3.43 5.97 18.74
N MET A 74 -4.15 5.27 17.87
CA MET A 74 -5.49 4.77 18.20
C MET A 74 -5.49 3.55 19.13
N LEU A 75 -4.37 2.84 19.25
CA LEU A 75 -4.24 1.77 20.26
C LEU A 75 -4.29 2.29 21.70
N PHE A 76 -4.02 3.58 21.93
CA PHE A 76 -4.13 4.20 23.26
C PHE A 76 -5.54 4.72 23.58
N ASP A 77 -6.45 4.70 22.60
CA ASP A 77 -7.85 5.04 22.80
C ASP A 77 -8.68 3.78 23.09
N ALA A 78 -9.36 3.75 24.25
CA ALA A 78 -10.08 2.57 24.71
C ALA A 78 -11.28 2.17 23.82
N GLN A 79 -11.87 3.12 23.10
CA GLN A 79 -13.00 2.88 22.20
C GLN A 79 -12.50 2.47 20.81
N LEU A 80 -11.52 3.19 20.27
CA LEU A 80 -10.99 2.93 18.92
C LEU A 80 -10.13 1.66 18.85
N SER A 81 -9.43 1.31 19.93
CA SER A 81 -8.61 0.09 20.00
C SER A 81 -9.40 -1.20 19.84
N GLN A 82 -10.72 -1.18 20.06
CA GLN A 82 -11.60 -2.34 19.87
C GLN A 82 -12.04 -2.52 18.42
N LEU A 83 -11.88 -1.51 17.57
CA LEU A 83 -12.27 -1.59 16.16
C LEU A 83 -11.39 -2.62 15.44
N PRO A 84 -11.97 -3.58 14.68
CA PRO A 84 -11.23 -4.68 14.08
C PRO A 84 -10.03 -4.24 13.24
N MET A 85 -10.17 -3.15 12.48
CA MET A 85 -9.08 -2.58 11.67
C MET A 85 -7.90 -2.06 12.50
N ILE A 86 -8.18 -1.42 13.64
CA ILE A 86 -7.14 -0.91 14.54
C ILE A 86 -6.50 -2.05 15.32
N LYS A 87 -7.30 -3.02 15.77
CA LYS A 87 -6.83 -4.18 16.53
C LYS A 87 -5.97 -5.13 15.69
N ASN A 88 -6.48 -5.55 14.53
CA ASN A 88 -5.92 -6.64 13.73
C ASN A 88 -4.94 -6.19 12.65
N HIS A 89 -4.77 -4.87 12.47
CA HIS A 89 -4.02 -4.26 11.38
C HIS A 89 -4.79 -4.45 10.08
N MET A 90 -5.11 -3.35 9.40
CA MET A 90 -5.87 -3.45 8.15
C MET A 90 -5.01 -4.18 7.11
N PRO A 91 -5.48 -5.31 6.57
CA PRO A 91 -4.76 -6.03 5.54
C PRO A 91 -4.99 -5.34 4.19
N VAL A 92 -4.29 -4.22 3.95
CA VAL A 92 -4.50 -3.31 2.81
C VAL A 92 -4.54 -4.06 1.47
N ALA A 93 -3.61 -4.99 1.25
CA ALA A 93 -3.60 -5.81 0.04
C ALA A 93 -4.90 -6.59 -0.16
N ASN A 94 -5.43 -7.20 0.92
CA ASN A 94 -6.65 -8.00 0.85
C ASN A 94 -7.89 -7.15 0.58
N VAL A 95 -7.94 -5.94 1.14
CA VAL A 95 -9.06 -5.02 0.90
C VAL A 95 -9.03 -4.49 -0.53
N ILE A 96 -7.85 -4.15 -1.06
CA ILE A 96 -7.68 -3.79 -2.47
C ILE A 96 -8.06 -4.97 -3.37
N SER A 97 -7.60 -6.18 -3.07
CA SER A 97 -7.97 -7.39 -3.83
C SER A 97 -9.47 -7.63 -3.85
N HIS A 98 -10.13 -7.46 -2.70
CA HIS A 98 -11.57 -7.61 -2.58
C HIS A 98 -12.31 -6.56 -3.43
N TRP A 99 -11.88 -5.30 -3.37
CA TRP A 99 -12.48 -4.21 -4.16
C TRP A 99 -12.31 -4.43 -5.67
N LEU A 100 -11.15 -4.91 -6.12
CA LEU A 100 -10.90 -5.28 -7.52
C LEU A 100 -11.59 -6.60 -7.94
N GLY A 101 -12.03 -7.42 -6.98
CA GLY A 101 -12.57 -8.75 -7.21
C GLY A 101 -11.55 -9.76 -7.77
N VAL A 102 -10.26 -9.57 -7.50
CA VAL A 102 -9.19 -10.46 -7.99
C VAL A 102 -8.99 -11.66 -7.06
N THR A 103 -8.53 -12.78 -7.60
CA THR A 103 -8.45 -14.07 -6.89
C THR A 103 -7.03 -14.55 -6.64
N GLY A 104 -6.01 -13.81 -7.08
CA GLY A 104 -4.61 -14.15 -6.83
C GLY A 104 -4.18 -13.94 -5.38
N PRO A 105 -3.00 -14.45 -4.99
CA PRO A 105 -2.43 -14.25 -3.66
C PRO A 105 -2.35 -12.77 -3.27
N SER A 106 -2.69 -12.46 -2.01
CA SER A 106 -2.63 -11.12 -1.44
C SER A 106 -1.63 -11.05 -0.29
N HIS A 107 -0.65 -10.15 -0.37
CA HIS A 107 0.43 -10.07 0.62
C HIS A 107 0.62 -8.63 1.12
N ASN A 108 0.68 -8.46 2.44
CA ASN A 108 1.16 -7.23 3.07
C ASN A 108 2.60 -7.50 3.53
N ILE A 109 3.55 -6.71 3.04
CA ILE A 109 4.98 -6.92 3.25
C ILE A 109 5.56 -5.77 4.08
N ASP A 110 6.35 -6.13 5.09
CA ASP A 110 7.20 -5.22 5.83
C ASP A 110 8.59 -5.84 6.01
N THR A 111 9.57 -5.28 5.34
CA THR A 111 11.01 -5.54 5.52
C THR A 111 11.77 -4.23 5.80
N ALA A 112 11.10 -3.25 6.42
CA ALA A 112 11.59 -1.89 6.62
C ALA A 112 11.92 -1.19 5.29
N CYS A 113 13.13 -0.64 5.15
CA CYS A 113 13.50 0.20 3.99
C CYS A 113 13.52 -0.56 2.66
N SER A 114 13.63 -1.89 2.67
CA SER A 114 13.62 -2.72 1.46
C SER A 114 12.24 -3.23 1.06
N SER A 115 11.16 -2.84 1.77
CA SER A 115 9.82 -3.39 1.58
C SER A 115 9.32 -3.31 0.14
N SER A 116 9.52 -2.17 -0.52
CA SER A 116 9.11 -1.97 -1.92
C SER A 116 9.87 -2.89 -2.87
N ASN A 117 11.19 -2.98 -2.76
CA ASN A 117 12.02 -3.88 -3.58
C ASN A 117 11.67 -5.35 -3.34
N TYR A 118 11.48 -5.75 -2.08
CA TYR A 118 11.11 -7.11 -1.75
C TYR A 118 9.71 -7.47 -2.29
N ALA A 119 8.77 -6.52 -2.29
CA ALA A 119 7.44 -6.71 -2.89
C ALA A 119 7.50 -6.96 -4.41
N ILE A 120 8.39 -6.27 -5.14
CA ILE A 120 8.62 -6.51 -6.57
C ILE A 120 9.17 -7.92 -6.80
N VAL A 121 10.21 -8.29 -6.05
CA VAL A 121 10.79 -9.64 -6.14
C VAL A 121 9.73 -10.68 -5.86
N LYS A 122 8.86 -10.45 -4.86
CA LYS A 122 7.79 -11.38 -4.53
C LYS A 122 6.73 -11.48 -5.63
N ALA A 123 6.34 -10.38 -6.25
CA ALA A 123 5.45 -10.40 -7.42
C ALA A 123 6.05 -11.21 -8.57
N TYR A 124 7.33 -10.99 -8.89
CA TYR A 124 8.03 -11.75 -9.92
C TYR A 124 8.05 -13.25 -9.61
N GLU A 125 8.33 -13.64 -8.37
CA GLU A 125 8.29 -15.05 -7.93
C GLU A 125 6.91 -15.68 -8.12
N LEU A 126 5.83 -15.00 -7.73
CA LEU A 126 4.46 -15.51 -7.84
C LEU A 126 4.06 -15.72 -9.31
N ILE A 127 4.39 -14.76 -10.17
CA ILE A 127 4.15 -14.87 -11.61
C ILE A 127 4.94 -16.05 -12.19
N ARG A 128 6.22 -16.15 -11.85
CA ARG A 128 7.10 -17.23 -12.33
C ARG A 128 6.70 -18.62 -11.85
N ALA A 129 6.11 -18.70 -10.66
CA ALA A 129 5.57 -19.95 -10.11
C ALA A 129 4.24 -20.36 -10.75
N GLY A 130 3.58 -19.46 -11.49
CA GLY A 130 2.25 -19.67 -12.06
C GLY A 130 1.11 -19.50 -11.06
N ASP A 131 1.39 -18.89 -9.90
CA ASP A 131 0.40 -18.59 -8.85
C ASP A 131 -0.52 -17.44 -9.27
N CYS A 132 -0.04 -16.55 -10.15
CA CYS A 132 -0.80 -15.45 -10.73
C CYS A 132 -0.32 -15.11 -12.16
N ASP A 133 -1.18 -14.46 -12.93
CA ASP A 133 -0.89 -14.00 -14.30
C ASP A 133 -0.45 -12.52 -14.33
N THR A 134 -0.94 -11.77 -13.33
CA THR A 134 -0.68 -10.34 -13.15
C THR A 134 -0.40 -10.10 -11.68
N ALA A 135 0.48 -9.14 -11.37
CA ALA A 135 0.71 -8.71 -9.99
C ALA A 135 0.70 -7.19 -9.89
N ILE A 136 -0.04 -6.68 -8.91
CA ILE A 136 -0.09 -5.29 -8.53
C ILE A 136 0.80 -5.11 -7.30
N VAL A 137 1.81 -4.25 -7.38
CA VAL A 137 2.69 -3.91 -6.27
C VAL A 137 2.47 -2.45 -5.90
N ALA A 138 2.06 -2.20 -4.67
CA ALA A 138 1.70 -0.88 -4.17
C ALA A 138 2.42 -0.57 -2.86
N SER A 139 3.29 0.43 -2.85
CA SER A 139 4.05 0.83 -1.66
C SER A 139 3.88 2.30 -1.33
N CYS A 140 3.68 2.60 -0.06
CA CYS A 140 3.55 3.95 0.46
C CYS A 140 4.15 3.99 1.87
N ASN A 141 4.93 5.02 2.17
CA ASN A 141 5.38 5.32 3.52
C ASN A 141 5.20 6.80 3.78
N LEU A 142 4.57 7.10 4.92
CA LEU A 142 4.32 8.46 5.39
C LEU A 142 4.76 8.55 6.86
N CYS A 143 5.45 9.64 7.21
CA CYS A 143 5.87 9.90 8.58
C CYS A 143 5.54 11.34 8.98
N PHE A 144 4.48 11.52 9.75
CA PHE A 144 3.99 12.82 10.22
C PHE A 144 4.41 13.09 11.66
N HIS A 145 4.59 12.04 12.48
CA HIS A 145 4.71 12.21 13.92
C HIS A 145 6.16 12.56 14.34
N PRO A 146 6.40 13.72 14.99
CA PRO A 146 7.74 14.16 15.36
C PRO A 146 8.51 13.19 16.26
N ARG A 147 7.80 12.36 17.04
CA ARG A 147 8.43 11.32 17.88
C ARG A 147 9.18 10.28 17.07
N ILE A 148 8.62 9.82 15.96
CA ILE A 148 9.27 8.80 15.11
C ILE A 148 10.53 9.42 14.50
N GLN A 149 10.41 10.64 13.96
CA GLN A 149 11.56 11.39 13.45
C GLN A 149 12.66 11.58 14.50
N TYR A 150 12.29 11.85 15.75
CA TYR A 150 13.23 11.96 16.87
C TYR A 150 13.89 10.61 17.21
N GLN A 151 13.15 9.50 17.22
CA GLN A 151 13.69 8.17 17.46
C GLN A 151 14.75 7.80 16.42
N PHE A 152 14.47 8.03 15.14
CA PHE A 152 15.45 7.81 14.07
C PHE A 152 16.67 8.72 14.24
N TYR A 153 16.46 10.00 14.60
CA TYR A 153 17.56 10.92 14.90
C TYR A 153 18.46 10.42 16.04
N GLN A 154 17.89 9.85 17.11
CA GLN A 154 18.67 9.26 18.21
C GLN A 154 19.51 8.06 17.77
N LEU A 155 19.07 7.33 16.75
CA LEU A 155 19.83 6.22 16.15
C LEU A 155 20.90 6.69 15.15
N GLY A 156 21.10 8.00 14.99
CA GLY A 156 22.00 8.56 13.97
C GLY A 156 21.46 8.42 12.54
N ILE A 157 20.20 8.01 12.40
CA ILE A 157 19.51 7.88 11.12
C ILE A 157 18.75 9.18 10.87
N TYR A 158 19.29 10.01 9.98
CA TYR A 158 18.54 11.17 9.50
C TYR A 158 17.51 10.67 8.49
N LEU A 159 16.23 10.70 8.87
CA LEU A 159 15.12 10.58 7.91
C LEU A 159 15.12 11.83 7.01
N LEU A 160 16.07 11.88 6.08
CA LEU A 160 15.99 12.71 4.89
C LEU A 160 15.08 11.95 3.94
N TYR A 161 13.88 12.48 3.70
CA TYR A 161 12.86 11.91 2.79
C TYR A 161 12.19 10.64 3.31
N PHE A 162 10.86 10.57 3.20
CA PHE A 162 10.14 9.34 2.81
C PHE A 162 8.67 9.75 2.58
N ASN A 163 8.41 10.25 1.39
CA ASN A 163 7.13 10.14 0.72
C ASN A 163 7.44 9.32 -0.53
N THR A 164 7.62 8.02 -0.34
CA THR A 164 7.93 7.13 -1.46
C THR A 164 6.64 6.44 -1.84
N PHE A 165 6.14 6.81 -3.02
CA PHE A 165 5.19 6.00 -3.75
C PHE A 165 6.00 5.12 -4.66
N LEU A 166 5.73 3.83 -4.59
CA LEU A 166 6.11 2.97 -5.67
C LEU A 166 4.86 2.20 -6.07
N PHE A 167 4.44 2.44 -7.30
CA PHE A 167 3.38 1.66 -7.89
C PHE A 167 3.92 0.96 -9.13
N ILE A 168 3.77 -0.36 -9.15
CA ILE A 168 4.25 -1.20 -10.24
C ILE A 168 3.17 -2.21 -10.58
N ILE A 169 2.88 -2.32 -11.87
CA ILE A 169 2.07 -3.40 -12.41
C ILE A 169 3.00 -4.33 -13.18
N LEU A 170 2.96 -5.62 -12.84
CA LEU A 170 3.69 -6.67 -13.52
C LEU A 170 2.72 -7.55 -14.31
N PHE A 171 3.06 -7.83 -15.56
CA PHE A 171 2.29 -8.70 -16.44
C PHE A 171 3.13 -9.86 -16.92
N TYR A 172 2.52 -11.02 -17.02
CA TYR A 172 3.04 -12.16 -17.76
C TYR A 172 2.49 -12.17 -19.19
N ASP A 173 3.36 -12.30 -20.20
CA ASP A 173 2.93 -12.49 -21.58
C ASP A 173 2.89 -13.96 -22.00
N GLU A 174 2.26 -14.23 -23.15
CA GLU A 174 2.20 -15.58 -23.73
C GLU A 174 3.57 -16.13 -24.15
N THR A 175 4.61 -15.29 -24.20
CA THR A 175 5.99 -15.68 -24.57
C THR A 175 6.87 -16.04 -23.36
N GLY A 176 6.33 -15.91 -22.14
CA GLY A 176 7.02 -16.24 -20.89
C GLY A 176 7.83 -15.11 -20.26
N ASN A 177 7.66 -13.88 -20.75
CA ASN A 177 8.32 -12.68 -20.26
C ASN A 177 7.46 -11.92 -19.25
N VAL A 178 8.12 -11.31 -18.28
CA VAL A 178 7.48 -10.41 -17.30
C VAL A 178 7.76 -8.97 -17.68
N PHE A 179 6.69 -8.19 -17.90
CA PHE A 179 6.78 -6.76 -18.15
C PHE A 179 6.53 -5.98 -16.86
N ILE A 180 7.24 -4.87 -16.70
CA ILE A 180 7.19 -4.03 -15.50
C ILE A 180 6.85 -2.61 -15.95
N ASN A 181 5.71 -2.08 -15.49
CA ASN A 181 5.34 -0.69 -15.68
C ASN A 181 5.45 0.08 -14.37
N PHE A 182 6.10 1.24 -14.41
CA PHE A 182 6.30 2.15 -13.28
C PHE A 182 5.43 3.39 -13.46
N PHE A 183 4.83 3.86 -12.37
CA PHE A 183 3.92 5.01 -12.33
C PHE A 183 4.33 5.97 -11.20
#